data_AF-A0A2G9TIU9-F1
#
_entry.id   AF-A0A2G9TIU9-F1
#
_cell.length_a   1.000
_cell.length_b   1.000
_cell.length_c   1.000
_cell.angle_alpha   90.00
_cell.angle_beta   90.00
_cell.angle_gamma   90.00
#
_symmetry.space_group_name_H-M   'P 1'
#
loop_
_entity.id
_entity.type
_entity.pdbx_description
1 polymer ?
#
loop_
_entity_poly.entity_id
_entity_poly.type
_entity_poly.pdbx_seq_one_letter_code
_entity_poly.pdbx_strand_id
1 'polypeptide(L)'
;SKVNEERRMKAWQEKIKNKKQEIERLKKQIDFLAENAEQQKVVLQNEKLNLVSMEKQVKESKEKLEKVSVELNEINKQLSDASGDSAESERVRRRNEAIENLKRVFPDKIHGRLVDLCQPSHKRFNLAVTKVLQKHMMSIVCDSEETARDAILYLKEQRYPPETFLPHHGLDVHPINEKLRELTYPKGVKLVFDVIQCNHPAARKALQFACGNALICETAEDARTLAYGSAGGDRYKAVALDGTMFQQSGVIGGGSHELKMRAKKWDENALKQLRERRAQLQEESNTLHRTRRKELDVEMQRNKLTSVEYRLKNMQLEKTKCETDTLNKLTFELESLESELSVIPPKIEEIEERMQEREREIAKIEEKSNAVADD
;
A
#
# COMPACT_ATOMS: atom_id res chain seq x y z
N SER A 1 14.58 68.23 56.91
CA SER A 1 13.38 68.37 57.77
C SER A 1 12.45 67.19 57.51
N LYS A 2 11.58 66.86 58.48
CA LYS A 2 10.57 65.79 58.37
C LYS A 2 9.82 65.80 57.03
N VAL A 3 9.35 66.97 56.62
CA VAL A 3 8.64 67.20 55.35
C VAL A 3 9.45 66.75 54.12
N ASN A 4 10.78 66.88 54.13
CA ASN A 4 11.61 66.43 53.02
C ASN A 4 11.74 64.90 52.97
N GLU A 5 11.84 64.22 54.12
CA GLU A 5 11.89 62.75 54.17
C GLU A 5 10.53 62.12 53.86
N GLU A 6 9.41 62.73 54.27
CA GLU A 6 8.06 62.32 53.86
C GLU A 6 7.83 62.49 52.34
N ARG A 7 8.33 63.58 51.75
CA ARG A 7 8.31 63.78 50.29
C ARG A 7 9.16 62.73 49.57
N ARG A 8 10.33 62.39 50.11
CA ARG A 8 11.14 61.29 49.57
C ARG A 8 10.36 59.98 49.66
N MET A 9 9.84 59.60 50.82
CA MET A 9 9.07 58.38 51.01
C MET A 9 7.95 58.22 49.97
N LYS A 10 7.13 59.26 49.77
CA LYS A 10 6.06 59.24 48.74
C LYS A 10 6.62 59.05 47.33
N ALA A 11 7.70 59.74 46.96
CA ALA A 11 8.33 59.59 45.65
C ALA A 11 8.89 58.17 45.42
N TRP A 12 9.46 57.55 46.46
CA TRP A 12 9.97 56.17 46.40
C TRP A 12 8.83 55.14 46.32
N GLN A 13 7.73 55.34 47.06
CA GLN A 13 6.53 54.52 46.97
C GLN A 13 5.90 54.56 45.56
N GLU A 14 5.84 55.75 44.95
CA GLU A 14 5.36 55.94 43.56
C GLU A 14 6.24 55.17 42.56
N LYS A 15 7.57 55.26 42.71
CA LYS A 15 8.54 54.53 41.86
C LYS A 15 8.39 53.01 42.00
N ILE A 16 8.26 52.50 43.23
CA ILE A 16 8.05 51.07 43.49
C ILE A 16 6.73 50.61 42.86
N LYS A 17 5.64 51.39 43.01
CA LYS A 17 4.35 51.08 42.39
C LYS A 17 4.48 50.98 40.87
N ASN A 18 5.16 51.92 40.23
CA ASN A 18 5.39 51.90 38.78
C ASN A 18 6.23 50.69 38.34
N LYS A 19 7.29 50.35 39.07
CA LYS A 19 8.11 49.16 38.79
C LYS A 19 7.35 47.85 38.98
N LYS A 20 6.50 47.75 40.02
CA LYS A 20 5.60 46.61 40.23
C LYS A 20 4.66 46.40 39.05
N GLN A 21 4.06 47.49 38.53
CA GLN A 21 3.21 47.43 37.35
C GLN A 21 3.97 47.02 36.08
N GLU A 22 5.21 47.50 35.91
CA GLU A 22 6.08 47.13 34.79
C GLU A 22 6.42 45.63 34.81
N ILE A 23 6.79 45.10 35.98
CA ILE A 23 7.05 43.67 36.18
C ILE A 23 5.80 42.84 35.91
N GLU A 24 4.63 43.28 36.38
CA GLU A 24 3.39 42.55 36.16
C GLU A 24 3.00 42.49 34.67
N ARG A 25 3.22 43.58 33.91
CA ARG A 25 3.03 43.60 32.45
C ARG A 25 3.97 42.63 31.75
N LEU A 26 5.25 42.60 32.15
CA LEU A 26 6.23 41.66 31.59
C LEU A 26 5.90 40.21 31.91
N LYS A 27 5.46 39.90 33.13
CA LYS A 27 4.99 38.55 33.51
C LYS A 27 3.85 38.10 32.61
N LYS A 28 2.84 38.95 32.37
CA LYS A 28 1.75 38.65 31.43
C LYS A 28 2.24 38.40 30.01
N GLN A 29 3.25 39.14 29.55
CA GLN A 29 3.85 38.92 28.23
C GLN A 29 4.61 37.58 28.16
N ILE A 30 5.34 37.21 29.21
CA ILE A 30 6.04 35.93 29.34
C ILE A 30 5.04 34.77 29.32
N ASP A 31 3.95 34.88 30.07
CA ASP A 31 2.88 33.87 30.11
C ASP A 31 2.25 33.68 28.71
N PHE A 32 1.96 34.79 28.01
CA PHE A 32 1.46 34.75 26.64
C PHE A 32 2.44 34.08 25.66
N LEU A 33 3.73 34.39 25.75
CA LEU A 33 4.77 33.74 24.95
C LEU A 33 4.89 32.24 25.28
N ALA A 34 4.73 31.87 26.54
CA ALA A 34 4.78 30.47 26.98
C ALA A 34 3.60 29.66 26.43
N GLU A 35 2.38 30.21 26.49
CA GLU A 35 1.18 29.56 25.97
C GLU A 35 1.26 29.35 24.46
N ASN A 36 1.66 30.39 23.71
CA ASN A 36 1.85 30.28 22.26
C ASN A 36 2.96 29.28 21.89
N ALA A 37 4.05 29.23 22.65
CA ALA A 37 5.13 28.27 22.41
C ALA A 37 4.64 26.82 22.61
N GLU A 38 3.76 26.58 23.59
CA GLU A 38 3.20 25.27 23.83
C GLU A 38 2.21 24.86 22.72
N GLN A 39 1.35 25.78 22.27
CA GLN A 39 0.49 25.55 21.10
C GLN A 39 1.31 25.20 19.85
N GLN A 40 2.41 25.93 19.61
CA GLN A 40 3.28 25.69 18.47
C GLN A 40 4.02 24.35 18.56
N LYS A 41 4.36 23.86 19.77
CA LYS A 41 4.91 22.50 19.97
C LYS A 41 3.91 21.41 19.59
N VAL A 42 2.64 21.56 19.96
CA VAL A 42 1.59 20.59 19.61
C VAL A 42 1.40 20.53 18.10
N VAL A 43 1.34 21.69 17.44
CA VAL A 43 1.31 21.76 15.97
C VAL A 43 2.54 21.07 15.37
N LEU A 44 3.74 21.33 15.89
CA LEU A 44 4.97 20.71 15.41
C LEU A 44 4.93 19.18 15.53
N GLN A 45 4.44 18.64 16.66
CA GLN A 45 4.32 17.19 16.85
C GLN A 45 3.35 16.56 15.84
N ASN A 46 2.19 17.19 15.60
CA ASN A 46 1.21 16.71 14.63
C ASN A 46 1.78 16.73 13.20
N GLU A 47 2.46 17.81 12.82
CA GLU A 47 3.09 17.95 11.50
C GLU A 47 4.24 16.93 11.32
N LYS A 48 5.00 16.60 12.38
CA LYS A 48 6.01 15.53 12.38
C LYS A 48 5.39 14.15 12.15
N LEU A 49 4.33 13.82 12.87
CA LEU A 49 3.62 12.54 12.70
C LEU A 49 3.06 12.40 11.29
N ASN A 50 2.48 13.47 10.75
CA ASN A 50 1.98 13.48 9.37
C ASN A 50 3.10 13.26 8.36
N LEU A 51 4.25 13.95 8.53
CA LEU A 51 5.41 13.78 7.66
C LEU A 51 5.91 12.34 7.64
N VAL A 52 6.07 11.70 8.81
CA VAL A 52 6.51 10.29 8.91
C VAL A 52 5.53 9.35 8.18
N SER A 53 4.22 9.58 8.33
CA SER A 53 3.20 8.81 7.62
C SER A 53 3.31 8.97 6.10
N MET A 54 3.47 10.21 5.61
CA MET A 54 3.61 10.49 4.18
C MET A 54 4.90 9.89 3.60
N GLU A 55 6.02 10.01 4.31
CA GLU A 55 7.30 9.41 3.91
C GLU A 55 7.21 7.89 3.81
N LYS A 56 6.52 7.24 4.75
CA LYS A 56 6.27 5.80 4.71
C LYS A 56 5.46 5.42 3.47
N GLN A 57 4.37 6.12 3.16
CA GLN A 57 3.55 5.85 1.97
C GLN A 57 4.36 6.01 0.66
N VAL A 58 5.20 7.04 0.57
CA VAL A 58 6.07 7.26 -0.59
C VAL A 58 7.10 6.15 -0.72
N LYS A 59 7.72 5.73 0.39
CA LYS A 59 8.70 4.63 0.38
C LYS A 59 8.07 3.32 -0.08
N GLU A 60 6.92 2.93 0.48
CA GLU A 60 6.20 1.72 0.06
C GLU A 60 5.80 1.77 -1.42
N SER A 61 5.38 2.95 -1.91
CA SER A 61 5.04 3.13 -3.33
C SER A 61 6.26 2.97 -4.24
N LYS A 62 7.44 3.45 -3.83
CA LYS A 62 8.71 3.26 -4.57
C LYS A 62 9.11 1.80 -4.66
N GLU A 63 9.08 1.09 -3.53
CA GLU A 63 9.44 -0.33 -3.48
C GLU A 63 8.51 -1.17 -4.36
N LYS A 64 7.20 -0.86 -4.39
CA LYS A 64 6.25 -1.51 -5.29
C LYS A 64 6.55 -1.19 -6.76
N LEU A 65 6.86 0.07 -7.08
CA LEU A 65 7.16 0.50 -8.45
C LEU A 65 8.42 -0.18 -8.99
N GLU A 66 9.45 -0.36 -8.15
CA GLU A 66 10.66 -1.09 -8.53
C GLU A 66 10.37 -2.56 -8.85
N LYS A 67 9.57 -3.24 -8.01
CA LYS A 67 9.13 -4.62 -8.27
C LYS A 67 8.35 -4.74 -9.57
N VAL A 68 7.35 -3.87 -9.78
CA VAL A 68 6.55 -3.84 -11.00
C VAL A 68 7.42 -3.57 -12.23
N SER A 69 8.43 -2.69 -12.12
CA SER A 69 9.38 -2.40 -13.21
C SER A 69 10.23 -3.62 -13.58
N VAL A 70 10.72 -4.37 -12.59
CA VAL A 70 11.47 -5.61 -12.83
C VAL A 70 10.59 -6.65 -13.52
N GLU A 71 9.38 -6.89 -13.02
CA GLU A 71 8.42 -7.82 -13.64
C GLU A 71 8.07 -7.40 -15.08
N LEU A 72 7.84 -6.12 -15.32
CA LEU A 72 7.56 -5.60 -16.67
C LEU A 72 8.73 -5.84 -17.63
N ASN A 73 9.96 -5.63 -17.19
CA ASN A 73 11.14 -5.86 -18.03
C ASN A 73 11.31 -7.35 -18.37
N GLU A 74 11.06 -8.23 -17.41
CA GLU A 74 11.11 -9.67 -17.64
C GLU A 74 10.04 -10.13 -18.64
N ILE A 75 8.79 -9.69 -18.47
CA ILE A 75 7.70 -10.01 -19.39
C ILE A 75 7.97 -9.42 -20.78
N ASN A 76 8.49 -8.19 -20.88
CA ASN A 76 8.86 -7.59 -22.16
C ASN A 76 9.94 -8.40 -22.89
N LYS A 77 10.93 -8.92 -22.16
CA LYS A 77 11.95 -9.81 -22.73
C LYS A 77 11.31 -11.08 -23.27
N GLN A 78 10.46 -11.74 -22.48
CA GLN A 78 9.74 -12.95 -22.92
C GLN A 78 8.86 -12.71 -24.15
N LEU A 79 8.18 -11.56 -24.22
CA LEU A 79 7.37 -11.17 -25.38
C LEU A 79 8.23 -10.86 -26.60
N SER A 80 9.38 -10.21 -26.44
CA SER A 80 10.31 -9.91 -27.53
C SER A 80 10.86 -11.19 -28.15
N ASP A 81 11.29 -12.15 -27.32
CA ASP A 81 11.81 -13.46 -27.76
C ASP A 81 10.76 -14.27 -28.55
N ALA A 82 9.48 -14.03 -28.29
CA ALA A 82 8.37 -14.73 -28.92
C ALA A 82 7.72 -13.99 -30.10
N SER A 83 8.09 -12.73 -30.38
CA SER A 83 7.45 -11.89 -31.39
C SER A 83 7.88 -12.20 -32.84
N GLY A 84 8.70 -13.23 -33.05
CA GLY A 84 9.25 -13.59 -34.37
C GLY A 84 8.29 -14.31 -35.32
N ASP A 85 7.10 -14.73 -34.88
CA ASP A 85 6.27 -15.67 -35.65
C ASP A 85 4.77 -15.41 -35.41
N SER A 86 4.16 -14.43 -36.09
CA SER A 86 2.69 -14.42 -36.20
C SER A 86 2.20 -13.71 -37.45
N ALA A 87 2.00 -14.50 -38.50
CA ALA A 87 1.00 -14.22 -39.51
C ALA A 87 -0.24 -15.06 -39.15
N GLU A 88 -1.19 -14.47 -38.43
CA GLU A 88 -2.42 -15.16 -38.07
C GLU A 88 -3.38 -15.18 -39.27
N SER A 89 -3.79 -16.39 -39.69
CA SER A 89 -4.74 -16.55 -40.80
C SER A 89 -6.10 -15.93 -40.45
N GLU A 90 -6.74 -15.29 -41.43
CA GLU A 90 -8.08 -14.67 -41.32
C GLU A 90 -9.12 -15.61 -40.67
N ARG A 91 -9.03 -16.92 -40.95
CA ARG A 91 -9.93 -17.94 -40.36
C ARG A 91 -9.78 -18.06 -38.85
N VAL A 92 -8.56 -17.94 -38.33
CA VAL A 92 -8.29 -18.03 -36.89
C VAL A 92 -8.78 -16.75 -36.21
N ARG A 93 -8.50 -15.59 -36.82
CA ARG A 93 -9.00 -14.30 -36.35
C ARG A 93 -10.52 -14.27 -36.19
N ARG A 94 -11.27 -14.70 -37.23
CA ARG A 94 -12.74 -14.75 -37.19
C ARG A 94 -13.29 -15.68 -36.09
N ARG A 95 -12.58 -16.77 -35.79
CA ARG A 95 -12.93 -17.68 -34.69
C ARG A 95 -12.60 -17.11 -33.30
N ASN A 96 -11.58 -16.25 -33.19
CA ASN A 96 -11.25 -15.58 -31.93
C ASN A 96 -12.24 -14.46 -31.65
N GLU A 97 -12.61 -13.67 -32.67
CA GLU A 97 -13.66 -12.64 -32.59
C GLU A 97 -15.01 -13.25 -32.15
N ALA A 98 -15.36 -14.43 -32.66
CA ALA A 98 -16.57 -15.15 -32.26
C ALA A 98 -16.63 -15.40 -30.74
N ILE A 99 -15.52 -15.81 -30.12
CA ILE A 99 -15.46 -16.10 -28.69
C ILE A 99 -15.50 -14.84 -27.86
N GLU A 100 -14.78 -13.79 -28.26
CA GLU A 100 -14.84 -12.51 -27.55
C GLU A 100 -16.25 -11.95 -27.54
N ASN A 101 -16.97 -12.05 -28.66
CA ASN A 101 -18.36 -11.64 -28.74
C ASN A 101 -19.28 -12.54 -27.91
N LEU A 102 -19.08 -13.87 -27.93
CA LEU A 102 -19.82 -14.79 -27.07
C LEU A 102 -19.64 -14.46 -25.58
N LYS A 103 -18.42 -14.17 -25.13
CA LYS A 103 -18.14 -13.78 -23.74
C LYS A 103 -18.80 -12.46 -23.34
N ARG A 104 -18.97 -11.53 -24.30
CA ARG A 104 -19.66 -10.25 -24.07
C ARG A 104 -21.18 -10.41 -23.98
N VAL A 105 -21.76 -11.25 -24.84
CA VAL A 105 -23.22 -11.48 -24.89
C VAL A 105 -23.69 -12.38 -23.75
N PHE A 106 -22.88 -13.35 -23.35
CA PHE A 106 -23.16 -14.29 -22.27
C PHE A 106 -22.11 -14.16 -21.15
N PRO A 107 -22.11 -13.03 -20.42
CA PRO A 107 -21.15 -12.80 -19.33
C PRO A 107 -21.31 -13.87 -18.25
N ASP A 108 -20.17 -14.31 -17.69
CA ASP A 108 -20.05 -15.34 -16.64
C ASP A 108 -20.60 -16.74 -16.95
N LYS A 109 -21.34 -16.91 -18.05
CA LYS A 109 -21.88 -18.19 -18.51
C LYS A 109 -20.95 -18.91 -19.50
N ILE A 110 -20.18 -18.16 -20.29
CA ILE A 110 -19.18 -18.72 -21.22
C ILE A 110 -17.78 -18.46 -20.67
N HIS A 111 -17.11 -19.52 -20.22
CA HIS A 111 -15.79 -19.41 -19.58
C HIS A 111 -14.65 -19.27 -20.62
N GLY A 112 -14.77 -19.93 -21.79
CA GLY A 112 -13.78 -19.86 -22.87
C GLY A 112 -13.41 -21.22 -23.45
N ARG A 113 -12.40 -21.30 -24.31
CA ARG A 113 -11.94 -22.59 -24.83
C ARG A 113 -11.14 -23.35 -23.78
N LEU A 114 -11.11 -24.67 -23.89
CA LEU A 114 -10.30 -25.50 -22.99
C LEU A 114 -8.81 -25.11 -23.02
N VAL A 115 -8.26 -24.78 -24.19
CA VAL A 115 -6.87 -24.27 -24.33
C VAL A 115 -6.61 -22.99 -23.52
N ASP A 116 -7.62 -22.14 -23.34
CA ASP A 116 -7.50 -20.87 -22.60
C ASP A 116 -7.55 -21.08 -21.09
N LEU A 117 -8.23 -22.16 -20.65
CA LEU A 117 -8.60 -22.43 -19.24
C LEU A 117 -7.65 -23.41 -18.54
N CYS A 118 -6.77 -24.07 -19.28
CA CYS A 118 -5.79 -25.01 -18.73
C CYS A 118 -4.45 -24.89 -19.44
N GLN A 119 -3.40 -25.47 -18.85
CA GLN A 119 -2.06 -25.51 -19.44
C GLN A 119 -1.33 -26.78 -18.99
N PRO A 120 -0.57 -27.45 -19.87
CA PRO A 120 0.32 -28.52 -19.46
C PRO A 120 1.34 -28.00 -18.43
N SER A 121 1.60 -28.78 -17.38
CA SER A 121 2.53 -28.41 -16.30
C SER A 121 3.98 -28.23 -16.78
N HIS A 122 4.36 -28.86 -17.89
CA HIS A 122 5.69 -28.74 -18.48
C HIS A 122 5.63 -28.85 -20.01
N LYS A 123 6.48 -28.10 -20.72
CA LYS A 123 6.51 -28.04 -22.19
C LYS A 123 6.68 -29.41 -22.86
N ARG A 124 7.39 -30.33 -22.20
CA ARG A 124 7.59 -31.71 -22.67
C ARG A 124 6.28 -32.48 -22.88
N PHE A 125 5.21 -32.11 -22.17
CA PHE A 125 3.91 -32.77 -22.26
C PHE A 125 2.99 -32.15 -23.32
N ASN A 126 3.36 -31.03 -23.94
CA ASN A 126 2.49 -30.29 -24.86
C ASN A 126 1.95 -31.18 -25.99
N LEU A 127 2.81 -32.00 -26.61
CA LEU A 127 2.41 -32.88 -27.71
C LEU A 127 1.42 -33.96 -27.26
N ALA A 128 1.77 -34.69 -26.20
CA ALA A 128 0.92 -35.74 -25.65
C ALA A 128 -0.44 -35.22 -25.16
N VAL A 129 -0.46 -34.09 -24.45
CA VAL A 129 -1.70 -33.44 -23.99
C VAL A 129 -2.54 -32.99 -25.19
N THR A 130 -1.93 -32.36 -26.19
CA THR A 130 -2.63 -31.97 -27.43
C THR A 130 -3.25 -33.19 -28.12
N LYS A 131 -2.53 -34.32 -28.13
CA LYS A 131 -3.00 -35.56 -28.74
C LYS A 131 -4.17 -36.16 -27.97
N VAL A 132 -4.20 -36.03 -26.65
CA VAL A 132 -5.29 -36.53 -25.79
C VAL A 132 -6.54 -35.67 -25.91
N LEU A 133 -6.38 -34.35 -25.86
CA LEU A 133 -7.51 -33.42 -25.94
C LEU A 133 -8.11 -33.34 -27.35
N GLN A 134 -7.31 -33.57 -28.41
CA GLN A 134 -7.77 -33.61 -29.81
C GLN A 134 -8.67 -32.42 -30.18
N LYS A 135 -9.93 -32.70 -30.54
CA LYS A 135 -10.96 -31.71 -30.88
C LYS A 135 -11.45 -30.92 -29.66
N HIS A 136 -11.39 -31.51 -28.46
CA HIS A 136 -11.84 -30.89 -27.22
C HIS A 136 -10.94 -29.75 -26.76
N MET A 137 -9.70 -29.70 -27.25
CA MET A 137 -8.79 -28.58 -26.99
C MET A 137 -9.40 -27.22 -27.39
N MET A 138 -10.14 -27.17 -28.50
CA MET A 138 -10.78 -25.95 -29.00
C MET A 138 -12.26 -25.82 -28.57
N SER A 139 -12.79 -26.78 -27.82
CA SER A 139 -14.19 -26.73 -27.37
C SER A 139 -14.38 -25.66 -26.29
N ILE A 140 -15.53 -25.00 -26.33
CA ILE A 140 -15.92 -23.90 -25.45
C ILE A 140 -16.60 -24.46 -24.21
N VAL A 141 -16.07 -24.15 -23.03
CA VAL A 141 -16.68 -24.52 -21.74
C VAL A 141 -17.69 -23.44 -21.35
N CYS A 142 -18.91 -23.88 -21.02
CA CYS A 142 -20.00 -23.03 -20.57
C CYS A 142 -20.68 -23.64 -19.33
N ASP A 143 -21.57 -22.90 -18.69
CA ASP A 143 -22.29 -23.31 -17.48
C ASP A 143 -23.28 -24.47 -17.75
N SER A 144 -24.21 -24.31 -18.68
CA SER A 144 -25.38 -25.16 -18.87
C SER A 144 -25.64 -25.49 -20.35
N GLU A 145 -26.48 -26.50 -20.58
CA GLU A 145 -26.91 -26.86 -21.94
C GLU A 145 -27.76 -25.78 -22.59
N GLU A 146 -28.54 -25.03 -21.81
CA GLU A 146 -29.37 -23.93 -22.30
C GLU A 146 -28.50 -22.83 -22.88
N THR A 147 -27.49 -22.36 -22.13
CA THR A 147 -26.51 -21.40 -22.62
C THR A 147 -25.78 -21.90 -23.86
N ALA A 148 -25.45 -23.19 -23.93
CA ALA A 148 -24.82 -23.76 -25.12
C ALA A 148 -25.73 -23.66 -26.35
N ARG A 149 -27.03 -23.95 -26.21
CA ARG A 149 -28.01 -23.83 -27.31
C ARG A 149 -28.15 -22.38 -27.77
N ASP A 150 -28.27 -21.44 -26.83
CA ASP A 150 -28.40 -20.02 -27.13
C ASP A 150 -27.12 -19.48 -27.81
N ALA A 151 -25.95 -19.88 -27.34
CA ALA A 151 -24.67 -19.52 -27.94
C ALA A 151 -24.52 -20.08 -29.38
N ILE A 152 -25.01 -21.30 -29.64
CA ILE A 152 -25.03 -21.89 -30.99
C ILE A 152 -25.94 -21.09 -31.91
N LEU A 153 -27.14 -20.70 -31.44
CA LEU A 153 -28.06 -19.85 -32.21
C LEU A 153 -27.42 -18.51 -32.54
N TYR A 154 -26.78 -17.87 -31.56
CA TYR A 154 -26.04 -16.62 -31.75
C TYR A 154 -24.93 -16.75 -32.80
N LEU A 155 -24.11 -17.80 -32.74
CA LEU A 155 -23.05 -18.03 -33.74
C LEU A 155 -23.63 -18.19 -35.15
N LYS A 156 -24.79 -18.85 -35.28
CA LYS A 156 -25.47 -19.05 -36.56
C LYS A 156 -26.02 -17.75 -37.13
N GLU A 157 -26.67 -16.93 -36.30
CA GLU A 157 -27.21 -15.62 -36.70
C GLU A 157 -26.10 -14.67 -37.16
N GLN A 158 -24.99 -14.64 -36.43
CA GLN A 158 -23.82 -13.81 -36.75
C GLN A 158 -22.92 -14.41 -37.85
N ARG A 159 -23.30 -15.56 -38.42
CA ARG A 159 -22.54 -16.28 -39.47
C ARG A 159 -21.09 -16.55 -39.07
N TYR A 160 -20.87 -16.91 -37.81
CA TYR A 160 -19.59 -17.43 -37.34
C TYR A 160 -19.48 -18.93 -37.64
N PRO A 161 -18.24 -19.47 -37.71
CA PRO A 161 -18.03 -20.92 -37.85
C PRO A 161 -18.65 -21.71 -36.69
N PRO A 162 -19.14 -22.94 -36.93
CA PRO A 162 -19.66 -23.79 -35.87
C PRO A 162 -18.54 -24.17 -34.89
N GLU A 163 -18.85 -24.13 -33.60
CA GLU A 163 -17.96 -24.49 -32.49
C GLU A 163 -18.60 -25.57 -31.62
N THR A 164 -17.78 -26.32 -30.88
CA THR A 164 -18.25 -27.36 -29.96
C THR A 164 -18.33 -26.81 -28.54
N PHE A 165 -19.43 -27.06 -27.84
CA PHE A 165 -19.65 -26.61 -26.46
C PHE A 165 -19.61 -27.78 -25.48
N LEU A 166 -19.05 -27.53 -24.30
CA LEU A 166 -18.97 -28.46 -23.17
C LEU A 166 -19.69 -27.82 -21.97
N PRO A 167 -20.99 -28.14 -21.75
CA PRO A 167 -21.78 -27.56 -20.68
C PRO A 167 -21.43 -28.19 -19.32
N HIS A 168 -20.99 -27.40 -18.35
CA HIS A 168 -20.50 -27.89 -17.07
C HIS A 168 -21.54 -28.74 -16.32
N HIS A 169 -22.79 -28.27 -16.23
CA HIS A 169 -23.85 -28.98 -15.52
C HIS A 169 -24.29 -30.27 -16.24
N GLY A 170 -24.44 -30.22 -17.57
CA GLY A 170 -24.92 -31.35 -18.38
C GLY A 170 -23.86 -32.37 -18.81
N LEU A 171 -22.56 -32.09 -18.58
CA LEU A 171 -21.50 -33.00 -19.03
C LEU A 171 -21.48 -34.29 -18.18
N ASP A 172 -21.70 -35.42 -18.83
CA ASP A 172 -21.50 -36.73 -18.21
C ASP A 172 -20.02 -37.08 -18.21
N VAL A 173 -19.47 -37.40 -17.03
CA VAL A 173 -18.05 -37.64 -16.83
C VAL A 173 -17.83 -38.93 -16.06
N HIS A 174 -16.96 -39.77 -16.60
CA HIS A 174 -16.54 -40.98 -15.89
C HIS A 174 -15.51 -40.61 -14.81
N PRO A 175 -15.62 -41.16 -13.59
CA PRO A 175 -14.66 -40.90 -12.53
C PRO A 175 -13.26 -41.37 -12.94
N ILE A 176 -12.25 -40.60 -12.53
CA ILE A 176 -10.86 -40.97 -12.74
C ILE A 176 -10.54 -42.17 -11.84
N ASN A 177 -9.99 -43.22 -12.42
CA ASN A 177 -9.62 -44.40 -11.66
C ASN A 177 -8.30 -44.14 -10.90
N GLU A 178 -8.39 -43.96 -9.59
CA GLU A 178 -7.23 -43.62 -8.75
C GLU A 178 -6.15 -44.70 -8.75
N LYS A 179 -6.52 -45.97 -8.97
CA LYS A 179 -5.57 -47.10 -9.09
C LYS A 179 -4.57 -46.89 -10.23
N LEU A 180 -4.92 -46.09 -11.23
CA LEU A 180 -4.03 -45.77 -12.35
C LEU A 180 -2.84 -44.90 -11.94
N ARG A 181 -2.91 -44.21 -10.79
CA ARG A 181 -1.78 -43.46 -10.24
C ARG A 181 -0.73 -44.34 -9.58
N GLU A 182 -1.12 -45.55 -9.18
CA GLU A 182 -0.23 -46.54 -8.53
C GLU A 182 0.55 -47.38 -9.55
N LEU A 183 0.26 -47.23 -10.85
CA LEU A 183 0.97 -47.92 -11.93
C LEU A 183 2.43 -47.48 -11.97
N THR A 184 3.31 -48.38 -11.56
CA THR A 184 4.77 -48.18 -11.49
C THR A 184 5.52 -48.79 -12.68
N TYR A 185 4.84 -49.60 -13.48
CA TYR A 185 5.39 -50.23 -14.69
C TYR A 185 4.50 -49.96 -15.92
N PRO A 186 5.06 -49.51 -17.05
CA PRO A 186 6.43 -49.02 -17.30
C PRO A 186 6.83 -47.83 -16.42
N LYS A 187 8.12 -47.50 -16.35
CA LYS A 187 8.60 -46.37 -15.54
C LYS A 187 8.11 -45.04 -16.11
N GLY A 188 7.70 -44.11 -15.23
CA GLY A 188 7.36 -42.73 -15.62
C GLY A 188 5.93 -42.54 -16.11
N VAL A 189 5.05 -43.52 -15.89
CA VAL A 189 3.63 -43.44 -16.25
C VAL A 189 2.90 -42.47 -15.35
N LYS A 190 2.09 -41.59 -15.95
CA LYS A 190 1.25 -40.62 -15.22
C LYS A 190 -0.12 -40.50 -15.87
N LEU A 191 -1.13 -40.10 -15.12
CA LEU A 191 -2.41 -39.70 -15.71
C LEU A 191 -2.25 -38.37 -16.45
N VAL A 192 -2.85 -38.28 -17.63
CA VAL A 192 -2.84 -37.05 -18.43
C VAL A 192 -3.54 -35.91 -17.68
N PHE A 193 -4.58 -36.24 -16.93
CA PHE A 193 -5.29 -35.28 -16.10
C PHE A 193 -4.39 -34.61 -15.05
N ASP A 194 -3.47 -35.37 -14.44
CA ASP A 194 -2.59 -34.86 -13.37
C ASP A 194 -1.44 -34.00 -13.90
N VAL A 195 -1.10 -34.11 -15.19
CA VAL A 195 -0.05 -33.27 -15.80
C VAL A 195 -0.58 -31.95 -16.36
N ILE A 196 -1.89 -31.68 -16.27
CA ILE A 196 -2.53 -30.46 -16.76
C ILE A 196 -2.96 -29.60 -15.57
N GLN A 197 -2.46 -28.37 -15.53
CA GLN A 197 -2.88 -27.35 -14.59
C GLN A 197 -4.15 -26.68 -15.11
N CYS A 198 -5.17 -26.55 -14.26
CA CYS A 198 -6.45 -25.96 -14.64
C CYS A 198 -6.72 -24.73 -13.77
N ASN A 199 -6.94 -23.59 -14.43
CA ASN A 199 -7.11 -22.31 -13.75
C ASN A 199 -8.56 -22.06 -13.31
N HIS A 200 -9.53 -22.79 -13.89
CA HIS A 200 -10.95 -22.57 -13.68
C HIS A 200 -11.68 -23.85 -13.24
N PRO A 201 -12.44 -23.86 -12.11
CA PRO A 201 -13.12 -25.05 -11.61
C PRO A 201 -14.06 -25.71 -12.63
N ALA A 202 -14.83 -24.92 -13.38
CA ALA A 202 -15.75 -25.44 -14.40
C ALA A 202 -15.04 -26.23 -15.51
N ALA A 203 -13.79 -25.85 -15.83
CA ALA A 203 -12.98 -26.53 -16.85
C ALA A 203 -12.41 -27.86 -16.35
N ARG A 204 -12.36 -28.11 -15.04
CA ARG A 204 -11.89 -29.39 -14.47
C ARG A 204 -12.77 -30.55 -14.90
N LYS A 205 -14.09 -30.37 -14.92
CA LYS A 205 -15.05 -31.38 -15.37
C LYS A 205 -14.93 -31.61 -16.89
N ALA A 206 -14.79 -30.54 -17.66
CA ALA A 206 -14.52 -30.62 -19.11
C ALA A 206 -13.19 -31.33 -19.42
N LEU A 207 -12.17 -31.11 -18.60
CA LEU A 207 -10.88 -31.76 -18.70
C LEU A 207 -10.98 -33.25 -18.37
N GLN A 208 -11.71 -33.62 -17.33
CA GLN A 208 -11.97 -35.01 -16.96
C GLN A 208 -12.69 -35.76 -18.09
N PHE A 209 -13.68 -35.12 -18.73
CA PHE A 209 -14.33 -35.66 -19.92
C PHE A 209 -13.36 -35.89 -21.09
N ALA A 210 -12.54 -34.89 -21.41
CA ALA A 210 -11.65 -34.93 -22.56
C ALA A 210 -10.46 -35.89 -22.35
N CYS A 211 -9.86 -35.88 -21.16
CA CYS A 211 -8.73 -36.74 -20.81
C CYS A 211 -9.18 -38.17 -20.51
N GLY A 212 -10.24 -38.33 -19.73
CA GLY A 212 -10.63 -39.60 -19.13
C GLY A 212 -9.47 -40.25 -18.36
N ASN A 213 -9.44 -41.58 -18.40
CA ASN A 213 -8.37 -42.40 -17.81
C ASN A 213 -7.16 -42.56 -18.74
N ALA A 214 -6.78 -41.52 -19.49
CA ALA A 214 -5.63 -41.57 -20.38
C ALA A 214 -4.31 -41.48 -19.61
N LEU A 215 -3.34 -42.31 -20.00
CA LEU A 215 -2.00 -42.39 -19.42
C LEU A 215 -0.96 -41.79 -20.38
N ILE A 216 0.06 -41.15 -19.81
CA ILE A 216 1.21 -40.62 -20.53
C ILE A 216 2.46 -41.45 -20.20
N CYS A 217 3.24 -41.77 -21.23
CA CYS A 217 4.46 -42.57 -21.14
C CYS A 217 5.62 -41.82 -21.81
N GLU A 218 6.85 -42.16 -21.45
CA GLU A 218 8.06 -41.56 -22.04
C GLU A 218 8.21 -41.98 -23.52
N THR A 219 8.08 -43.29 -23.81
CA THR A 219 8.26 -43.84 -25.17
C THR A 219 6.99 -44.46 -25.76
N ALA A 220 6.96 -44.59 -27.09
CA ALA A 220 5.87 -45.25 -27.80
C ALA A 220 5.79 -46.75 -27.50
N GLU A 221 6.92 -47.41 -27.21
CA GLU A 221 6.98 -48.82 -26.82
C GLU A 221 6.35 -49.04 -25.44
N ASP A 222 6.63 -48.14 -24.48
CA ASP A 222 5.99 -48.15 -23.16
C ASP A 222 4.48 -47.94 -23.27
N ALA A 223 4.07 -46.95 -24.08
CA ALA A 223 2.65 -46.67 -24.31
C ALA A 223 1.94 -47.86 -24.99
N ARG A 224 2.59 -48.54 -25.94
CA ARG A 224 2.06 -49.77 -26.57
C ARG A 224 1.91 -50.89 -25.55
N THR A 225 2.91 -51.08 -24.70
CA THR A 225 2.91 -52.12 -23.66
C THR A 225 1.77 -51.90 -22.68
N LEU A 226 1.50 -50.66 -22.26
CA LEU A 226 0.35 -50.34 -21.41
C LEU A 226 -1.00 -50.49 -22.13
N ALA A 227 -1.07 -50.13 -23.40
CA ALA A 227 -2.34 -50.15 -24.10
C ALA A 227 -2.82 -51.56 -24.42
N TYR A 228 -1.90 -52.47 -24.74
CA TYR A 228 -2.24 -53.80 -25.23
C TYR A 228 -1.79 -54.95 -24.32
N GLY A 229 -0.84 -54.71 -23.41
CA GLY A 229 -0.37 -55.68 -22.42
C GLY A 229 0.18 -56.98 -23.02
N SER A 230 0.57 -57.90 -22.14
CA SER A 230 0.64 -59.33 -22.46
C SER A 230 -0.78 -59.92 -22.42
N ALA A 231 -1.04 -60.93 -23.26
CA ALA A 231 -2.37 -61.49 -23.49
C ALA A 231 -3.16 -61.76 -22.18
N GLY A 232 -4.26 -61.02 -21.96
CA GLY A 232 -5.15 -61.17 -20.81
C GLY A 232 -5.15 -60.05 -19.78
N GLY A 233 -4.25 -59.06 -19.89
CA GLY A 233 -4.23 -57.88 -19.02
C GLY A 233 -5.24 -56.79 -19.38
N ASP A 234 -5.46 -55.86 -18.45
CA ASP A 234 -6.29 -54.67 -18.66
C ASP A 234 -5.70 -53.77 -19.76
N ARG A 235 -6.56 -53.26 -20.63
CA ARG A 235 -6.17 -52.32 -21.69
C ARG A 235 -6.36 -50.89 -21.25
N TYR A 236 -5.37 -50.05 -21.49
CA TYR A 236 -5.41 -48.63 -21.15
C TYR A 236 -5.30 -47.73 -22.38
N LYS A 237 -5.87 -46.52 -22.29
CA LYS A 237 -5.62 -45.47 -23.28
C LYS A 237 -4.28 -44.84 -22.94
N ALA A 238 -3.26 -45.02 -23.78
CA ALA A 238 -1.91 -44.55 -23.51
C ALA A 238 -1.39 -43.63 -24.63
N VAL A 239 -0.62 -42.61 -24.28
CA VAL A 239 0.04 -41.70 -25.20
C VAL A 239 1.51 -41.54 -24.83
N ALA A 240 2.39 -41.52 -25.81
CA ALA A 240 3.80 -41.24 -25.62
C ALA A 240 4.11 -39.73 -25.78
N LEU A 241 5.26 -39.27 -25.27
CA LEU A 241 5.66 -37.86 -25.34
C LEU A 241 5.80 -37.33 -26.79
N ASP A 242 6.09 -38.22 -27.74
CA ASP A 242 6.15 -37.92 -29.18
C ASP A 242 4.76 -37.65 -29.81
N GLY A 243 3.68 -37.95 -29.08
CA GLY A 243 2.30 -37.82 -29.54
C GLY A 243 1.72 -39.07 -30.20
N THR A 244 2.41 -40.21 -30.13
CA THR A 244 1.87 -41.51 -30.56
C THR A 244 0.87 -42.01 -29.51
N MET A 245 -0.38 -42.24 -29.93
CA MET A 245 -1.46 -42.67 -29.03
C MET A 245 -1.96 -44.07 -29.39
N PHE A 246 -2.24 -44.86 -28.35
CA PHE A 246 -2.86 -46.17 -28.42
C PHE A 246 -4.17 -46.15 -27.64
N GLN A 247 -5.27 -46.54 -28.31
CA GLN A 247 -6.59 -46.63 -27.70
C GLN A 247 -6.88 -48.06 -27.25
N GLN A 248 -7.74 -48.21 -26.24
CA GLN A 248 -8.21 -49.52 -25.75
C GLN A 248 -8.91 -50.35 -26.85
N SER A 249 -9.51 -49.66 -27.82
CA SER A 249 -10.16 -50.23 -29.01
C SER A 249 -9.19 -50.85 -30.03
N GLY A 250 -7.88 -50.63 -29.89
CA GLY A 250 -6.87 -51.07 -30.87
C GLY A 250 -6.48 -50.01 -31.89
N VAL A 251 -7.13 -48.84 -31.88
CA VAL A 251 -6.80 -47.73 -32.79
C VAL A 251 -5.47 -47.09 -32.38
N ILE A 252 -4.56 -46.97 -33.34
CA ILE A 252 -3.26 -46.30 -33.18
C ILE A 252 -3.32 -44.96 -33.90
N GLY A 253 -3.05 -43.88 -33.18
CA GLY A 253 -3.06 -42.52 -33.70
C GLY A 253 -1.67 -41.90 -33.71
N GLY A 254 -1.11 -41.66 -34.89
CA GLY A 254 0.15 -40.92 -35.10
C GLY A 254 -0.06 -39.48 -35.62
N GLY A 255 0.97 -38.90 -36.23
CA GLY A 255 0.91 -37.61 -36.94
C GLY A 255 1.62 -36.45 -36.23
N SER A 256 2.94 -36.51 -36.09
CA SER A 256 3.73 -35.54 -35.32
C SER A 256 3.74 -34.12 -35.90
N HIS A 257 3.63 -33.95 -37.22
CA HIS A 257 3.70 -32.62 -37.86
C HIS A 257 2.48 -31.75 -37.58
N GLU A 258 1.26 -32.25 -37.84
CA GLU A 258 0.02 -31.51 -37.53
C GLU A 258 -0.12 -31.29 -36.02
N LEU A 259 0.29 -32.28 -35.21
CA LEU A 259 0.26 -32.20 -33.77
C LEU A 259 1.19 -31.10 -33.23
N LYS A 260 2.39 -30.96 -33.80
CA LYS A 260 3.32 -29.86 -33.47
C LYS A 260 2.72 -28.48 -33.76
N MET A 261 2.05 -28.33 -34.90
CA MET A 261 1.35 -27.06 -35.21
C MET A 261 0.24 -26.77 -34.21
N ARG A 262 -0.57 -27.76 -33.83
CA ARG A 262 -1.62 -27.58 -32.80
C ARG A 262 -1.03 -27.31 -31.42
N ALA A 263 0.10 -27.92 -31.07
CA ALA A 263 0.77 -27.71 -29.79
C ALA A 263 1.39 -26.31 -29.65
N LYS A 264 1.71 -25.61 -30.76
CA LYS A 264 2.12 -24.19 -30.72
C LYS A 264 1.07 -23.28 -30.08
N LYS A 265 -0.22 -23.66 -30.11
CA LYS A 265 -1.29 -22.89 -29.46
C LYS A 265 -1.15 -22.79 -27.94
N TRP A 266 -0.47 -23.74 -27.30
CA TRP A 266 -0.14 -23.63 -25.88
C TRP A 266 0.85 -22.50 -25.62
N ASP A 267 1.82 -22.33 -26.51
CA ASP A 267 2.79 -21.23 -26.45
C ASP A 267 2.08 -19.89 -26.77
N GLU A 268 1.16 -19.85 -27.74
CA GLU A 268 0.34 -18.66 -28.04
C GLU A 268 -0.54 -18.22 -26.87
N ASN A 269 -1.20 -19.16 -26.17
CA ASN A 269 -2.02 -18.82 -25.00
C ASN A 269 -1.15 -18.30 -23.85
N ALA A 270 0.02 -18.91 -23.61
CA ALA A 270 0.98 -18.39 -22.64
C ALA A 270 1.42 -16.96 -22.99
N LEU A 271 1.63 -16.66 -24.28
CA LEU A 271 1.92 -15.30 -24.75
C LEU A 271 0.76 -14.33 -24.55
N LYS A 272 -0.48 -14.77 -24.75
CA LYS A 272 -1.66 -13.95 -24.47
C LYS A 272 -1.74 -13.59 -22.98
N GLN A 273 -1.54 -14.57 -22.08
CA GLN A 273 -1.51 -14.33 -20.64
C GLN A 273 -0.38 -13.37 -20.24
N LEU A 274 0.80 -13.50 -20.86
CA LEU A 274 1.91 -12.54 -20.66
C LEU A 274 1.56 -11.13 -21.14
N ARG A 275 0.86 -10.98 -22.27
CA ARG A 275 0.37 -9.67 -22.75
C ARG A 275 -0.66 -9.05 -21.81
N GLU A 276 -1.59 -9.84 -21.29
CA GLU A 276 -2.58 -9.39 -20.31
C GLU A 276 -1.92 -8.98 -18.98
N ARG A 277 -0.97 -9.79 -18.48
CA ARG A 277 -0.20 -9.47 -17.28
C ARG A 277 0.63 -8.20 -17.47
N ARG A 278 1.24 -8.00 -18.64
CA ARG A 278 1.93 -6.74 -18.99
C ARG A 278 0.97 -5.55 -18.94
N ALA A 279 -0.24 -5.68 -19.50
CA ALA A 279 -1.22 -4.59 -19.48
C ALA A 279 -1.63 -4.22 -18.04
N GLN A 280 -1.87 -5.21 -17.18
CA GLN A 280 -2.16 -5.01 -15.76
C GLN A 280 -1.02 -4.32 -15.03
N LEU A 281 0.22 -4.81 -15.20
CA LEU A 281 1.39 -4.19 -14.57
C LEU A 281 1.66 -2.78 -15.08
N GLN A 282 1.36 -2.50 -16.36
CA GLN A 282 1.48 -1.14 -16.91
C GLN A 282 0.45 -0.20 -16.28
N GLU A 283 -0.78 -0.67 -16.07
CA GLU A 283 -1.81 0.10 -15.36
C GLU A 283 -1.42 0.33 -13.90
N GLU A 284 -0.96 -0.71 -13.20
CA GLU A 284 -0.44 -0.61 -11.83
C GLU A 284 0.71 0.40 -11.74
N SER A 285 1.68 0.32 -12.65
CA SER A 285 2.79 1.28 -12.76
C SER A 285 2.28 2.71 -12.94
N ASN A 286 1.32 2.94 -13.84
CA ASN A 286 0.72 4.27 -14.04
C ASN A 286 0.03 4.80 -12.78
N THR A 287 -0.65 3.96 -12.00
CA THR A 287 -1.27 4.36 -10.73
C THR A 287 -0.24 4.69 -9.66
N LEU A 288 0.84 3.90 -9.57
CA LEU A 288 1.96 4.16 -8.65
C LEU A 288 2.71 5.44 -9.02
N HIS A 289 2.88 5.72 -10.32
CA HIS A 289 3.44 6.98 -10.81
C HIS A 289 2.58 8.21 -10.47
N ARG A 290 1.24 8.09 -10.42
CA ARG A 290 0.39 9.17 -9.90
C ARG A 290 0.65 9.42 -8.42
N THR A 291 0.84 8.35 -7.65
CA THR A 291 1.17 8.43 -6.21
C THR A 291 2.54 9.08 -5.96
N ARG A 292 3.49 8.94 -6.89
CA ARG A 292 4.78 9.65 -6.85
C ARG A 292 4.65 11.18 -6.82
N ARG A 293 3.55 11.76 -7.30
CA ARG A 293 3.31 13.22 -7.13
C ARG A 293 3.28 13.65 -5.66
N LYS A 294 3.00 12.74 -4.73
CA LYS A 294 3.09 12.97 -3.29
C LYS A 294 4.52 13.20 -2.78
N GLU A 295 5.56 12.94 -3.59
CA GLU A 295 6.95 13.31 -3.23
C GLU A 295 7.10 14.82 -3.05
N LEU A 296 6.47 15.60 -3.95
CA LEU A 296 6.47 17.07 -3.84
C LEU A 296 5.72 17.51 -2.58
N ASP A 297 4.61 16.84 -2.25
CA ASP A 297 3.85 17.14 -1.03
C ASP A 297 4.68 16.85 0.24
N VAL A 298 5.49 15.78 0.25
CA VAL A 298 6.43 15.48 1.34
C VAL A 298 7.48 16.58 1.48
N GLU A 299 8.03 17.07 0.37
CA GLU A 299 9.02 18.15 0.40
C GLU A 299 8.42 19.49 0.87
N MET A 300 7.22 19.83 0.41
CA MET A 300 6.47 20.98 0.90
C MET A 300 6.17 20.86 2.41
N GLN A 301 5.81 19.67 2.87
CA GLN A 301 5.54 19.38 4.28
C GLN A 301 6.81 19.50 5.14
N ARG A 302 7.98 19.06 4.63
CA ARG A 302 9.28 19.27 5.29
C ARG A 302 9.57 20.76 5.45
N ASN A 303 9.37 21.55 4.40
CA ASN A 303 9.60 23.00 4.45
C ASN A 303 8.67 23.68 5.46
N LYS A 304 7.40 23.26 5.53
CA LYS A 304 6.44 23.73 6.53
C LYS A 304 6.89 23.38 7.94
N LEU A 305 7.40 22.17 8.15
CA LEU A 305 7.96 21.72 9.43
C LEU A 305 9.11 22.62 9.88
N THR A 306 10.09 22.85 9.01
CA THR A 306 11.25 23.70 9.29
C THR A 306 10.83 25.12 9.67
N SER A 307 9.81 25.68 9.01
CA SER A 307 9.24 26.99 9.34
C SER A 307 8.57 27.01 10.72
N VAL A 308 7.83 25.96 11.09
CA VAL A 308 7.23 25.82 12.42
C VAL A 308 8.30 25.69 13.50
N GLU A 309 9.35 24.88 13.26
CA GLU A 309 10.49 24.72 14.17
C GLU A 309 11.23 26.02 14.41
N TYR A 310 11.49 26.80 13.35
CA TYR A 310 12.14 28.09 13.45
C TYR A 310 11.31 29.10 14.26
N ARG A 311 9.99 29.16 14.02
CA ARG A 311 9.08 30.01 14.80
C ARG A 311 9.05 29.65 16.28
N LEU A 312 8.97 28.36 16.59
CA LEU A 312 9.00 27.87 17.97
C LEU A 312 10.33 28.24 18.66
N LYS A 313 11.46 28.05 17.98
CA LYS A 313 12.78 28.38 18.49
C LYS A 313 12.92 29.88 18.78
N ASN A 314 12.45 30.74 17.88
CA ASN A 314 12.50 32.19 18.08
C ASN A 314 11.64 32.63 19.26
N MET A 315 10.42 32.09 19.38
CA MET A 315 9.53 32.40 20.49
C MET A 315 10.09 31.95 21.85
N GLN A 316 10.72 30.77 21.89
CA GLN A 316 11.45 30.31 23.08
C GLN A 316 12.62 31.23 23.42
N LEU A 317 13.38 31.68 22.42
CA LEU A 317 14.47 32.63 22.63
C LEU A 317 13.97 33.96 23.19
N GLU A 318 12.89 34.52 22.62
CA GLU A 318 12.27 35.75 23.11
C GLU A 318 11.77 35.60 24.55
N LYS A 319 11.08 34.49 24.85
CA LYS A 319 10.66 34.16 26.22
C LYS A 319 11.84 34.15 27.18
N THR A 320 12.90 33.41 26.84
CA THR A 320 14.09 33.32 27.71
C THR A 320 14.73 34.68 27.92
N LYS A 321 14.86 35.53 26.89
CA LYS A 321 15.38 36.90 27.05
C LYS A 321 14.50 37.74 27.98
N CYS A 322 13.18 37.65 27.85
CA CYS A 322 12.27 38.37 28.72
C CYS A 322 12.41 37.92 30.19
N GLU A 323 12.49 36.62 30.41
CA GLU A 323 12.64 36.01 31.75
C GLU A 323 14.02 36.30 32.37
N THR A 324 15.12 36.07 31.64
CA THR A 324 16.46 36.13 32.22
C THR A 324 17.04 37.52 32.26
N ASP A 325 16.77 38.35 31.25
CA ASP A 325 17.48 39.62 31.09
C ASP A 325 16.63 40.77 31.62
N THR A 326 15.35 40.85 31.22
CA THR A 326 14.50 41.99 31.58
C THR A 326 13.82 41.83 32.93
N LEU A 327 13.27 40.65 33.22
CA LEU A 327 12.56 40.42 34.47
C LEU A 327 13.53 40.46 35.65
N ASN A 328 14.66 39.75 35.56
CA ASN A 328 15.68 39.74 36.63
C ASN A 328 16.27 41.13 36.92
N LYS A 329 16.49 41.96 35.88
CA LYS A 329 16.95 43.35 36.07
C LYS A 329 15.91 44.18 36.81
N LEU A 330 14.64 44.10 36.40
CA LEU A 330 13.57 44.86 37.03
C LEU A 330 13.28 44.38 38.46
N THR A 331 13.36 43.08 38.74
CA THR A 331 13.23 42.56 40.10
C THR A 331 14.38 43.03 40.98
N PHE A 332 15.61 43.02 40.48
CA PHE A 332 16.76 43.56 41.23
C PHE A 332 16.64 45.06 41.49
N GLU A 333 16.23 45.85 40.49
CA GLU A 333 15.94 47.28 40.66
C GLU A 333 14.84 47.51 41.70
N LEU A 334 13.77 46.70 41.67
CA LEU A 334 12.69 46.79 42.64
C LEU A 334 13.16 46.46 44.06
N GLU A 335 13.95 45.40 44.24
CA GLU A 335 14.53 45.02 45.54
C GLU A 335 15.44 46.13 46.09
N SER A 336 16.25 46.76 45.24
CA SER A 336 17.05 47.93 45.61
C SER A 336 16.18 49.10 46.05
N LEU A 337 15.10 49.39 45.31
CA LEU A 337 14.17 50.46 45.64
C LEU A 337 13.43 50.21 46.97
N GLU A 338 13.02 48.96 47.21
CA GLU A 338 12.38 48.54 48.46
C GLU A 338 13.34 48.61 49.65
N SER A 339 14.60 48.21 49.45
CA SER A 339 15.66 48.34 50.45
C SER A 339 15.91 49.80 50.82
N GLU A 340 16.05 50.69 49.84
CA GLU A 340 16.20 52.13 50.09
C GLU A 340 14.97 52.74 50.78
N LEU A 341 13.76 52.32 50.41
CA LEU A 341 12.54 52.75 51.08
C LEU A 341 12.52 52.29 52.55
N SER A 342 13.03 51.10 52.88
CA SER A 342 13.00 50.56 54.26
C SER A 342 13.77 51.40 55.28
N VAL A 343 14.76 52.17 54.82
CA VAL A 343 15.62 53.01 55.69
C VAL A 343 14.99 54.39 55.97
N ILE A 344 14.00 54.81 55.18
CA ILE A 344 13.36 56.14 55.31
C ILE A 344 12.39 56.21 56.52
N PRO A 345 11.47 55.26 56.76
CA PRO A 345 10.58 55.27 57.92
C PRO A 345 11.28 55.45 59.27
N PRO A 346 12.33 54.66 59.63
CA PRO A 346 12.99 54.82 60.93
C PRO A 346 13.68 56.18 61.06
N LYS A 347 14.16 56.79 59.97
CA LYS A 347 14.69 58.16 59.98
C LYS A 347 13.61 59.22 60.24
N ILE A 348 12.40 59.02 59.72
CA ILE A 348 11.28 59.91 60.00
C ILE A 348 10.90 59.82 61.48
N GLU A 349 10.84 58.61 62.02
CA GLU A 349 10.54 58.33 63.42
C GLU A 349 11.58 58.96 64.36
N GLU A 350 12.88 58.81 64.06
CA GLU A 350 13.97 59.46 64.81
C GLU A 350 13.87 61.00 64.78
N ILE A 351 13.53 61.58 63.63
CA ILE A 351 13.33 63.04 63.50
C ILE A 351 12.10 63.49 64.30
N GLU A 352 11.02 62.70 64.31
CA GLU A 352 9.82 62.96 65.12
C GLU A 352 10.12 62.92 66.61
N GLU A 353 10.84 61.90 67.09
CA GLU A 353 11.26 61.81 68.49
C GLU A 353 12.10 63.03 68.91
N ARG A 354 13.09 63.41 68.08
CA ARG A 354 13.92 64.60 68.33
C ARG A 354 13.13 65.91 68.30
N MET A 355 12.11 66.01 67.45
CA MET A 355 11.22 67.17 67.43
C MET A 355 10.40 67.24 68.71
N GLN A 356 9.80 66.11 69.15
CA GLN A 356 9.05 66.05 70.40
C GLN A 356 9.92 66.37 71.62
N GLU A 357 11.17 65.90 71.65
CA GLU A 357 12.09 66.18 72.74
C GLU A 357 12.43 67.67 72.81
N ARG A 358 12.71 68.31 71.67
CA ARG A 358 12.93 69.76 71.59
C ARG A 358 11.69 70.56 71.94
N GLU A 359 10.49 70.13 71.54
CA GLU A 359 9.24 70.78 71.95
C GLU A 359 9.06 70.71 73.47
N ARG A 360 9.39 69.59 74.11
CA ARG A 360 9.39 69.48 75.59
C ARG A 360 10.45 70.40 76.23
N GLU A 361 11.64 70.53 75.65
CA GLU A 361 12.66 71.44 76.15
C GLU A 361 12.26 72.91 76.01
N ILE A 362 11.67 73.29 74.87
CA ILE A 362 11.12 74.62 74.64
C ILE A 362 10.02 74.92 75.65
N ALA A 363 9.07 74.00 75.86
CA ALA A 363 8.01 74.16 76.86
C ALA A 363 8.58 74.36 78.28
N LYS A 364 9.63 73.62 78.66
CA LYS A 364 10.32 73.80 79.95
C LYS A 364 11.05 75.15 80.05
N ILE A 365 11.64 75.63 78.97
CA ILE A 365 12.33 76.94 78.93
C ILE A 365 11.29 78.06 78.98
N GLU A 366 10.17 77.94 78.28
CA GLU A 366 9.04 78.88 78.34
C GLU A 366 8.43 78.92 79.75
N GLU A 367 8.27 77.77 80.40
CA GLU A 367 7.81 77.68 81.79
C GLU A 367 8.79 78.36 82.77
N LYS A 368 10.10 78.17 82.59
CA LYS A 368 11.14 78.87 83.36
C LYS A 368 11.21 80.37 83.05
N SER A 369 10.99 80.77 81.80
CA SER A 369 10.96 82.18 81.40
C SER A 369 9.75 82.90 81.99
N ASN A 370 8.60 82.25 82.03
CA ASN A 370 7.40 82.80 82.68
C ASN A 370 7.57 82.87 84.20
N ALA A 371 8.29 81.91 84.82
CA ALA A 371 8.61 81.96 86.25
C ALA A 371 9.63 83.05 86.62
N VAL A 372 10.46 83.53 85.68
CA VAL A 372 11.42 84.64 85.89
C VAL A 372 10.80 86.01 85.56
N ALA A 373 9.65 86.05 84.90
CA ALA A 373 8.92 87.29 84.59
C ALA A 373 7.91 87.71 85.69
N ASP A 374 7.65 86.83 86.66
CA ASP A 374 6.71 87.04 87.79
C ASP A 374 7.41 87.29 89.15
N ASP A 375 8.75 87.43 89.17
CA ASP A 375 9.56 88.02 90.27
C ASP A 375 10.11 89.39 89.82
#